data_AF-A0A8T6NEM5-F1
#
_entry.id   AF-A0A8T6NEM5-F1
#
_cell.length_a   1.000
_cell.length_b   1.000
_cell.length_c   1.000
_cell.angle_alpha   90.00
_cell.angle_beta   90.00
_cell.angle_gamma   90.00
#
_symmetry.space_group_name_H-M   'P 1'
#
loop_
_entity.id
_entity.type
_entity.pdbx_description
1 polymer ?
#
loop_
_entity_poly.entity_id
_entity_poly.type
_entity_poly.pdbx_seq_one_letter_code
_entity_poly.pdbx_strand_id
1 'polypeptide(L)'
;MISEFNRFFSSKSLASTYKPTFLKCLLDLGDYKLDEGSQWVSENKDRLTVDLNFVAARFLRYYWPLRFKFRLKQEATATPIAVYRILEEYEEQIGVKSTPSKKLMCSEKLSDLRLKTIKEGIKPQVLPRLLNDCKIYSINKGSNSIEIKKEIVEHMKNNKKVLEAALNHMIAEYLEKCNASPNISNHFLASLVIFILSLRSFSLAIIGSIKKRKLTRSKNVLIAAMLPPYL
;
A
#
# COMPACT_ATOMS: atom_id res chain seq x y z
N MET A 1 3.83 14.53 8.14
CA MET A 1 3.28 13.65 7.08
C MET A 1 4.26 12.53 6.72
N ILE A 2 5.45 12.83 6.16
CA ILE A 2 6.58 11.87 6.06
C ILE A 2 6.89 11.26 7.44
N SER A 3 6.74 12.06 8.51
CA SER A 3 6.88 11.65 9.90
C SER A 3 6.01 10.45 10.31
N GLU A 4 4.78 10.33 9.81
CA GLU A 4 3.86 9.26 10.24
C GLU A 4 4.21 7.92 9.58
N PHE A 5 4.56 7.93 8.30
CA PHE A 5 5.06 6.75 7.61
C PHE A 5 6.43 6.32 8.13
N ASN A 6 7.33 7.27 8.37
CA ASN A 6 8.62 6.97 9.01
C ASN A 6 8.42 6.34 10.39
N ARG A 7 7.46 6.86 11.18
CA ARG A 7 7.12 6.30 12.49
C ARG A 7 6.57 4.87 12.36
N PHE A 8 5.68 4.63 11.40
CA PHE A 8 5.17 3.30 11.09
C PHE A 8 6.30 2.31 10.75
N PHE A 9 7.17 2.65 9.80
CA PHE A 9 8.25 1.76 9.34
C PHE A 9 9.38 1.58 10.36
N SER A 10 9.54 2.53 11.29
CA SER A 10 10.51 2.41 12.40
C SER A 10 9.98 1.59 13.57
N SER A 11 8.68 1.27 13.61
CA SER A 11 8.08 0.48 14.68
C SER A 11 8.53 -0.98 14.59
N LYS A 12 9.07 -1.53 15.69
CA LYS A 12 9.59 -2.91 15.74
C LYS A 12 8.55 -3.97 16.12
N SER A 13 7.34 -3.59 16.53
CA SER A 13 6.35 -4.54 17.03
C SER A 13 5.32 -4.89 15.96
N LEU A 14 5.52 -6.02 15.29
CA LEU A 14 4.49 -6.67 14.49
C LEU A 14 4.11 -7.98 15.19
N ALA A 15 2.86 -8.07 15.64
CA ALA A 15 2.28 -9.31 16.15
C ALA A 15 1.63 -10.16 15.03
N SER A 16 1.41 -9.57 13.85
CA SER A 16 0.91 -10.22 12.64
C SER A 16 1.12 -9.33 11.42
N THR A 17 0.81 -9.84 10.24
CA THR A 17 0.80 -9.10 8.97
C THR A 17 -0.42 -8.17 8.81
N TYR A 18 -1.36 -8.13 9.77
CA TYR A 18 -2.58 -7.33 9.66
C TYR A 18 -2.27 -5.85 9.52
N LYS A 19 -1.38 -5.33 10.37
CA LYS A 19 -0.98 -3.93 10.40
C LYS A 19 -0.40 -3.45 9.05
N PRO A 20 0.66 -4.08 8.48
CA PRO A 20 1.17 -3.68 7.18
C PRO A 20 0.21 -3.96 6.03
N THR A 21 -0.57 -5.05 6.09
CA THR A 21 -1.59 -5.32 5.05
C THR A 21 -2.70 -4.29 5.07
N PHE A 22 -3.12 -3.81 6.24
CA PHE A 22 -4.13 -2.77 6.36
C PHE A 22 -3.64 -1.47 5.75
N LEU A 23 -2.41 -1.04 6.07
CA LEU A 23 -1.83 0.14 5.44
C LEU A 23 -1.68 -0.03 3.91
N LYS A 24 -1.34 -1.23 3.45
CA LYS A 24 -1.30 -1.56 2.02
C LYS A 24 -2.66 -1.39 1.36
N CYS A 25 -3.77 -1.75 2.02
CA CYS A 25 -5.10 -1.48 1.51
C CYS A 25 -5.39 0.02 1.37
N LEU A 26 -4.88 0.85 2.27
CA LEU A 26 -5.05 2.30 2.19
C LEU A 26 -4.26 2.94 1.05
N LEU A 27 -3.13 2.35 0.63
CA LEU A 27 -2.36 2.85 -0.52
C LEU A 27 -3.19 2.85 -1.81
N ASP A 28 -4.13 1.92 -1.94
CA ASP A 28 -5.03 1.85 -3.09
C ASP A 28 -6.08 2.97 -3.13
N LEU A 29 -6.21 3.80 -2.08
CA LEU A 29 -7.01 5.03 -2.15
C LEU A 29 -6.41 6.05 -3.12
N GLY A 30 -5.11 5.98 -3.41
CA GLY A 30 -4.45 6.93 -4.29
C GLY A 30 -4.80 6.78 -5.77
N ASP A 31 -5.31 5.62 -6.20
CA ASP A 31 -5.41 5.24 -7.62
C ASP A 31 -6.43 4.13 -7.91
N TYR A 32 -7.51 4.01 -7.12
CA TYR A 32 -8.57 3.04 -7.41
C TYR A 32 -9.40 3.43 -8.65
N LYS A 33 -9.92 2.43 -9.36
CA LYS A 33 -10.86 2.63 -10.48
C LYS A 33 -12.30 2.74 -9.99
N LEU A 34 -13.17 3.30 -10.83
CA LEU A 34 -14.60 3.47 -10.52
C LEU A 34 -15.28 2.14 -10.11
N ASP A 35 -14.95 1.04 -10.79
CA ASP A 35 -15.51 -0.28 -10.48
C ASP A 35 -14.75 -1.05 -9.38
N GLU A 36 -13.85 -0.39 -8.65
CA GLU A 36 -13.04 -0.96 -7.58
C GLU A 36 -13.40 -0.37 -6.19
N GLY A 37 -14.70 -0.13 -5.98
CA GLY A 37 -15.26 0.29 -4.70
C GLY A 37 -15.39 1.81 -4.54
N SER A 38 -15.53 2.57 -5.63
CA SER A 38 -15.68 4.03 -5.54
C SER A 38 -16.88 4.48 -4.71
N GLN A 39 -17.94 3.67 -4.69
CA GLN A 39 -19.16 3.93 -3.89
C GLN A 39 -18.90 3.96 -2.38
N TRP A 40 -17.75 3.46 -1.92
CA TRP A 40 -17.35 3.40 -0.51
C TRP A 40 -16.40 4.52 -0.10
N VAL A 41 -16.12 5.45 -1.00
CA VAL A 41 -15.22 6.58 -0.76
C VAL A 41 -16.01 7.86 -1.05
N SER A 42 -16.17 8.69 -0.03
CA SER A 42 -16.76 10.02 -0.17
C SER A 42 -15.74 11.09 0.19
N GLU A 43 -15.72 12.16 -0.59
CA GLU A 43 -14.82 13.29 -0.39
C GLU A 43 -15.55 14.46 0.28
N ASN A 44 -14.96 14.98 1.35
CA ASN A 44 -15.43 16.18 2.04
C ASN A 44 -14.26 17.14 2.19
N LYS A 45 -14.33 18.39 1.66
CA LYS A 45 -13.31 19.44 1.80
C LYS A 45 -11.85 18.93 1.78
N ASP A 46 -11.26 18.67 2.96
CA ASP A 46 -9.88 18.25 3.21
C ASP A 46 -9.71 16.75 3.56
N ARG A 47 -10.78 15.96 3.60
CA ARG A 47 -10.81 14.55 4.03
C ARG A 47 -11.55 13.62 3.06
N LEU A 48 -11.20 12.34 3.14
CA LEU A 48 -11.94 11.22 2.58
C LEU A 48 -12.57 10.44 3.72
N THR A 49 -13.86 10.14 3.61
CA THR A 49 -14.52 9.14 4.43
C THR A 49 -14.55 7.83 3.64
N VAL A 50 -14.01 6.77 4.24
CA VAL A 50 -13.81 5.47 3.59
C VAL A 50 -14.55 4.41 4.39
N ASP A 51 -15.51 3.75 3.76
CA ASP A 51 -16.21 2.60 4.33
C ASP A 51 -15.28 1.38 4.38
N LEU A 52 -15.36 0.60 5.47
CA LEU A 52 -14.51 -0.57 5.68
C LEU A 52 -14.71 -1.66 4.64
N ASN A 53 -15.80 -1.66 3.85
CA ASN A 53 -15.94 -2.52 2.68
C ASN A 53 -14.81 -2.31 1.66
N PHE A 54 -14.38 -1.05 1.45
CA PHE A 54 -13.26 -0.73 0.58
C PHE A 54 -11.98 -1.43 1.03
N VAL A 55 -11.74 -1.40 2.34
CA VAL A 55 -10.57 -2.01 2.96
C VAL A 55 -10.68 -3.53 2.95
N ALA A 56 -11.84 -4.08 3.34
CA ALA A 56 -12.09 -5.51 3.41
C ALA A 56 -11.89 -6.21 2.06
N ALA A 57 -12.41 -5.62 0.97
CA ALA A 57 -12.24 -6.15 -0.38
C ALA A 57 -10.75 -6.33 -0.75
N ARG A 58 -9.92 -5.34 -0.41
CA ARG A 58 -8.46 -5.35 -0.66
C ARG A 58 -7.74 -6.29 0.29
N PHE A 59 -8.15 -6.29 1.55
CA PHE A 59 -7.56 -7.13 2.59
C PHE A 59 -7.68 -8.60 2.20
N LEU A 60 -8.90 -9.05 1.90
CA LEU A 60 -9.17 -10.41 1.42
C LEU A 60 -8.38 -10.74 0.16
N ARG A 61 -8.34 -9.82 -0.81
CA ARG A 61 -7.57 -10.00 -2.04
C ARG A 61 -6.08 -10.22 -1.78
N TYR A 62 -5.48 -9.47 -0.85
CA TYR A 62 -4.06 -9.59 -0.54
C TYR A 62 -3.73 -10.87 0.23
N TYR A 63 -4.63 -11.36 1.07
CA TYR A 63 -4.45 -12.65 1.77
C TYR A 63 -4.71 -13.87 0.88
N TRP A 64 -5.51 -13.75 -0.18
CA TRP A 64 -5.81 -14.84 -1.09
C TRP A 64 -4.56 -15.61 -1.58
N PRO A 65 -3.56 -14.98 -2.21
CA PRO A 65 -2.37 -15.70 -2.67
C PRO A 65 -1.55 -16.26 -1.50
N LEU A 66 -1.52 -15.58 -0.35
CA LEU A 66 -0.80 -16.06 0.83
C LEU A 66 -1.38 -17.39 1.32
N ARG A 67 -2.72 -17.52 1.32
CA ARG A 67 -3.41 -18.73 1.75
C ARG A 67 -3.40 -19.85 0.69
N PHE A 68 -3.90 -19.56 -0.51
CA PHE A 68 -4.22 -20.61 -1.48
C PHE A 68 -3.06 -20.96 -2.41
N LYS A 69 -2.24 -19.96 -2.77
CA LYS A 69 -1.08 -20.17 -3.65
C LYS A 69 0.16 -20.59 -2.88
N PHE A 70 0.53 -19.83 -1.84
CA PHE A 70 1.77 -20.04 -1.11
C PHE A 70 1.60 -20.87 0.17
N ARG A 71 0.35 -21.05 0.65
CA ARG A 71 0.03 -21.85 1.85
C ARG A 71 0.82 -21.41 3.09
N LEU A 72 1.06 -20.11 3.23
CA LEU A 72 1.86 -19.52 4.30
C LEU A 72 1.02 -19.35 5.56
N LYS A 73 1.57 -19.73 6.72
CA LYS A 73 1.05 -19.38 8.03
C LYS A 73 1.28 -17.89 8.32
N GLN A 74 0.36 -17.29 9.07
CA GLN A 74 0.39 -15.85 9.41
C GLN A 74 0.65 -15.62 10.90
N GLU A 75 0.73 -16.70 11.67
CA GLU A 75 1.08 -16.73 13.08
C GLU A 75 1.81 -18.05 13.37
N ALA A 76 2.61 -18.07 14.44
CA ALA A 76 3.33 -19.27 14.86
C ALA A 76 2.41 -20.34 15.48
N THR A 77 1.18 -19.96 15.82
CA THR A 77 0.15 -20.80 16.42
C THR A 77 -0.50 -21.74 15.41
N ALA A 78 -1.12 -22.82 15.91
CA ALA A 78 -1.79 -23.82 15.08
C ALA A 78 -3.10 -23.31 14.48
N THR A 79 -3.76 -22.35 15.15
CA THR A 79 -5.01 -21.76 14.68
C THR A 79 -4.73 -20.81 13.50
N PRO A 80 -5.50 -20.87 12.42
CA PRO A 80 -5.39 -19.87 11.36
C PRO A 80 -6.00 -18.54 11.77
N ILE A 81 -5.40 -17.44 11.29
CA ILE A 81 -5.97 -16.09 11.43
C ILE A 81 -7.40 -16.03 10.89
N ALA A 82 -8.23 -15.13 11.42
CA ALA A 82 -9.64 -15.04 11.07
C ALA A 82 -9.87 -14.89 9.55
N VAL A 83 -9.06 -14.09 8.86
CA VAL A 83 -9.19 -13.89 7.40
C VAL A 83 -8.98 -15.18 6.61
N TYR A 84 -8.08 -16.06 7.03
CA TYR A 84 -7.88 -17.34 6.35
C TYR A 84 -9.08 -18.26 6.47
N ARG A 85 -9.67 -18.35 7.67
CA ARG A 85 -10.90 -19.13 7.87
C ARG A 85 -12.05 -18.60 7.01
N ILE A 86 -12.23 -17.27 6.97
CA ILE A 86 -13.26 -16.63 6.14
C ILE A 86 -13.01 -16.91 4.67
N LEU A 87 -11.76 -16.84 4.21
CA LEU A 87 -11.42 -17.13 2.82
C LEU A 87 -11.72 -18.58 2.42
N GLU A 88 -11.43 -19.53 3.29
CA GLU A 88 -11.74 -20.96 3.08
C GLU A 88 -13.24 -21.21 3.02
N GLU A 89 -14.02 -20.62 3.93
CA GLU A 89 -15.49 -20.76 3.97
C GLU A 89 -16.17 -20.26 2.70
N TYR A 90 -15.61 -19.24 2.05
CA TYR A 90 -16.17 -18.62 0.86
C TYR A 90 -15.41 -18.96 -0.44
N GLU A 91 -14.49 -19.93 -0.40
CA GLU A 91 -13.64 -20.28 -1.56
C GLU A 91 -14.49 -20.63 -2.79
N GLU A 92 -15.52 -21.47 -2.61
CA GLU A 92 -16.43 -21.87 -3.69
C GLU A 92 -17.24 -20.70 -4.25
N GLN A 93 -17.69 -19.78 -3.39
CA GLN A 93 -18.47 -18.61 -3.82
C GLN A 93 -17.63 -17.63 -4.65
N ILE A 94 -16.36 -17.49 -4.30
CA ILE A 94 -15.38 -16.68 -5.04
C ILE A 94 -15.07 -17.35 -6.38
N GLY A 95 -14.97 -18.68 -6.43
CA GLY A 95 -15.02 -19.47 -7.65
C GLY A 95 -13.83 -19.28 -8.60
N VAL A 96 -12.73 -18.69 -8.14
CA VAL A 96 -11.51 -18.50 -8.93
C VAL A 96 -10.32 -19.17 -8.25
N LYS A 97 -9.49 -19.87 -9.02
CA LYS A 97 -8.23 -20.45 -8.51
C LYS A 97 -7.11 -19.43 -8.43
N SER A 98 -7.15 -18.40 -9.27
CA SER A 98 -6.19 -17.29 -9.29
C SER A 98 -6.58 -16.21 -8.29
N THR A 99 -5.67 -15.24 -8.05
CA THR A 99 -5.99 -14.10 -7.18
C THR A 99 -7.18 -13.31 -7.74
N PRO A 100 -8.27 -13.13 -6.97
CA PRO A 100 -9.44 -12.37 -7.40
C PRO A 100 -9.08 -10.96 -7.88
N SER A 101 -9.82 -10.46 -8.86
CA SER A 101 -9.71 -9.05 -9.27
C SER A 101 -10.32 -8.13 -8.19
N LYS A 102 -9.85 -6.89 -8.09
CA LYS A 102 -10.43 -5.90 -7.16
C LYS A 102 -11.93 -5.70 -7.44
N LYS A 103 -12.30 -5.61 -8.71
CA LYS A 103 -13.70 -5.55 -9.18
C LYS A 103 -14.55 -6.69 -8.63
N LEU A 104 -14.08 -7.93 -8.74
CA LEU A 104 -14.80 -9.10 -8.21
C LEU A 104 -14.99 -8.99 -6.70
N MET A 105 -13.93 -8.62 -5.96
CA MET A 105 -14.00 -8.44 -4.51
C MET A 105 -14.95 -7.31 -4.08
N CYS A 106 -15.23 -6.36 -4.98
CA CYS A 106 -16.19 -5.27 -4.75
C CYS A 106 -17.62 -5.62 -5.16
N SER A 107 -17.87 -6.78 -5.77
CA SER A 107 -19.21 -7.19 -6.23
C SER A 107 -20.18 -7.45 -5.07
N GLU A 108 -21.47 -7.22 -5.29
CA GLU A 108 -22.51 -7.47 -4.28
C GLU A 108 -22.64 -8.94 -3.89
N LYS A 109 -22.27 -9.87 -4.79
CA LYS A 109 -22.20 -11.31 -4.48
C LYS A 109 -21.29 -11.61 -3.28
N LEU A 110 -20.27 -10.80 -3.05
CA LEU A 110 -19.29 -10.97 -1.96
C LEU A 110 -19.53 -9.99 -0.79
N SER A 111 -20.72 -9.40 -0.68
CA SER A 111 -21.07 -8.49 0.41
C SER A 111 -20.99 -9.17 1.78
N ASP A 112 -21.53 -10.38 1.92
CA ASP A 112 -21.49 -11.15 3.15
C ASP A 112 -20.07 -11.49 3.60
N LEU A 113 -19.21 -11.89 2.65
CA LEU A 113 -17.78 -12.12 2.88
C LEU A 113 -17.09 -10.86 3.43
N ARG A 114 -17.34 -9.69 2.82
CA ARG A 114 -16.77 -8.42 3.30
C ARG A 114 -17.30 -8.08 4.70
N LEU A 115 -18.61 -8.21 4.92
CA LEU A 115 -19.23 -7.93 6.21
C LEU A 115 -18.67 -8.82 7.31
N LYS A 116 -18.50 -10.13 7.05
CA LYS A 116 -17.88 -11.08 7.97
C LYS A 116 -16.43 -10.70 8.26
N THR A 117 -15.69 -10.30 7.23
CA THR A 117 -14.31 -9.81 7.37
C THR A 117 -14.23 -8.56 8.24
N ILE A 118 -15.17 -7.62 8.13
CA ILE A 118 -15.22 -6.43 8.98
C ILE A 118 -15.52 -6.84 10.43
N LYS A 119 -16.49 -7.75 10.64
CA LYS A 119 -16.89 -8.20 11.98
C LYS A 119 -15.84 -9.06 12.70
N GLU A 120 -15.05 -9.84 11.96
CA GLU A 120 -14.12 -10.81 12.56
C GLU A 120 -12.64 -10.47 12.35
N GLY A 121 -12.27 -9.93 11.19
CA GLY A 121 -10.90 -9.58 10.83
C GLY A 121 -10.54 -8.12 11.15
N ILE A 122 -11.34 -7.18 10.65
CA ILE A 122 -11.11 -5.73 10.78
C ILE A 122 -12.05 -5.17 11.86
N LYS A 123 -12.00 -5.82 13.02
CA LYS A 123 -12.90 -5.48 14.13
C LYS A 123 -12.79 -4.00 14.52
N PRO A 124 -13.90 -3.34 14.88
CA PRO A 124 -13.86 -2.00 15.49
C PRO A 124 -12.96 -1.92 16.72
N GLN A 125 -12.75 -3.02 17.45
CA GLN A 125 -11.81 -3.07 18.58
C GLN A 125 -10.34 -3.21 18.14
N VAL A 126 -10.08 -3.73 16.94
CA VAL A 126 -8.74 -3.93 16.36
C VAL A 126 -8.30 -2.68 15.58
N LEU A 127 -9.22 -1.97 14.94
CA LEU A 127 -8.95 -0.72 14.21
C LEU A 127 -8.15 0.31 15.04
N PRO A 128 -8.46 0.59 16.32
CA PRO A 128 -7.65 1.50 17.13
C PRO A 128 -6.21 1.04 17.33
N ARG A 129 -5.94 -0.27 17.23
CA ARG A 129 -4.62 -0.87 17.47
C ARG A 129 -3.79 -1.05 16.19
N LEU A 130 -4.43 -1.13 15.02
CA LEU A 130 -3.73 -1.44 13.77
C LEU A 130 -2.70 -0.37 13.39
N LEU A 131 -3.00 0.90 13.60
CA LEU A 131 -2.12 2.03 13.30
C LEU A 131 -2.05 3.00 14.49
N ASN A 132 -2.06 2.50 15.74
CA ASN A 132 -2.05 3.36 16.94
C ASN A 132 -0.79 4.24 17.03
N ASP A 133 0.30 3.76 16.45
CA ASP A 133 1.61 4.38 16.38
C ASP A 133 1.78 5.27 15.15
N CYS A 134 0.77 5.44 14.29
CA CYS A 134 0.81 6.42 13.19
C CYS A 134 -0.58 7.03 12.94
N LYS A 135 -0.68 8.36 12.91
CA LYS A 135 -1.96 9.08 12.76
C LYS A 135 -2.38 9.19 11.28
N ILE A 136 -2.49 8.05 10.61
CA ILE A 136 -2.84 7.96 9.18
C ILE A 136 -4.34 8.14 8.95
N TYR A 137 -5.17 7.60 9.85
CA TYR A 137 -6.63 7.77 9.82
C TYR A 137 -7.20 8.06 11.20
N SER A 138 -8.43 8.58 11.22
CA SER A 138 -9.30 8.61 12.40
C SER A 138 -10.48 7.67 12.21
N ILE A 139 -10.98 7.09 13.30
CA ILE A 139 -12.13 6.18 13.27
C ILE A 139 -13.39 6.98 13.56
N ASN A 140 -14.42 6.80 12.74
CA ASN A 140 -15.73 7.35 13.03
C ASN A 140 -16.44 6.44 14.03
N LYS A 141 -16.58 6.91 15.27
CA LYS A 141 -17.17 6.13 16.35
C LYS A 141 -18.61 5.76 16.01
N GLY A 142 -18.94 4.48 16.09
CA GLY A 142 -20.29 3.97 15.81
C GLY A 142 -20.57 3.67 14.33
N SER A 143 -19.59 3.84 13.43
CA SER A 143 -19.72 3.45 12.03
C SER A 143 -18.60 2.50 11.58
N ASN A 144 -18.85 1.80 10.47
CA ASN A 144 -17.84 1.02 9.76
C ASN A 144 -17.08 1.90 8.77
N SER A 145 -16.58 3.06 9.21
CA SER A 145 -15.82 3.97 8.36
C SER A 145 -14.65 4.63 9.08
N ILE A 146 -13.66 5.01 8.27
CA ILE A 146 -12.48 5.77 8.70
C ILE A 146 -12.40 7.07 7.91
N GLU A 147 -11.77 8.07 8.49
CA GLU A 147 -11.45 9.34 7.84
C GLU A 147 -9.96 9.48 7.62
N ILE A 148 -9.57 9.90 6.42
CA ILE A 148 -8.18 10.10 6.03
C ILE A 148 -8.07 11.47 5.39
N LYS A 149 -7.06 12.25 5.76
CA LYS A 149 -6.82 13.55 5.12
C LYS A 149 -6.39 13.38 3.67
N LYS A 150 -6.89 14.24 2.77
CA LYS A 150 -6.51 14.27 1.35
C LYS A 150 -5.01 14.38 1.15
N GLU A 151 -4.34 15.18 1.98
CA GLU A 151 -2.88 15.33 1.95
C GLU A 151 -2.12 14.00 2.13
N ILE A 152 -2.65 13.09 2.97
CA ILE A 152 -2.07 11.78 3.23
C ILE A 152 -2.30 10.86 2.02
N VAL A 153 -3.50 10.90 1.45
CA VAL A 153 -3.84 10.10 0.24
C VAL A 153 -2.98 10.52 -0.94
N GLU A 154 -2.80 11.82 -1.14
CA GLU A 154 -1.93 12.35 -2.20
C GLU A 154 -0.46 11.94 -1.99
N HIS A 155 0.02 11.93 -0.74
CA HIS A 155 1.33 11.40 -0.43
C HIS A 155 1.46 9.90 -0.72
N MET A 156 0.46 9.10 -0.34
CA MET A 156 0.41 7.67 -0.64
C MET A 156 0.43 7.42 -2.15
N LYS A 157 -0.33 8.19 -2.93
CA LYS A 157 -0.35 8.13 -4.39
C LYS A 157 1.02 8.43 -4.99
N ASN A 158 1.64 9.54 -4.59
CA ASN A 158 2.93 9.98 -5.13
C ASN A 158 4.10 9.07 -4.76
N ASN A 159 3.98 8.32 -3.65
CA ASN A 159 5.04 7.43 -3.14
C ASN A 159 4.65 5.95 -3.21
N LYS A 160 3.57 5.60 -3.92
CA LYS A 160 2.92 4.28 -3.85
C LYS A 160 3.90 3.13 -4.03
N LYS A 161 4.76 3.19 -5.05
CA LYS A 161 5.73 2.13 -5.35
C LYS A 161 6.71 1.88 -4.21
N VAL A 162 7.23 2.95 -3.59
CA VAL A 162 8.17 2.85 -2.47
C VAL A 162 7.46 2.27 -1.25
N LEU A 163 6.30 2.82 -0.91
CA LEU A 163 5.52 2.40 0.26
C LEU A 163 5.06 0.95 0.13
N GLU A 164 4.55 0.56 -1.04
CA GLU A 164 4.12 -0.82 -1.30
C GLU A 164 5.28 -1.81 -1.21
N ALA A 165 6.44 -1.47 -1.77
CA ALA A 165 7.59 -2.35 -1.71
C ALA A 165 8.14 -2.48 -0.27
N ALA A 166 8.16 -1.39 0.51
CA ALA A 166 8.51 -1.44 1.93
C ALA A 166 7.52 -2.29 2.75
N LEU A 167 6.21 -2.15 2.49
CA LEU A 167 5.19 -2.97 3.15
C LEU A 167 5.30 -4.44 2.77
N ASN A 168 5.56 -4.75 1.50
CA ASN A 168 5.77 -6.13 1.05
C ASN A 168 6.99 -6.76 1.70
N HIS A 169 8.08 -6.01 1.83
CA HIS A 169 9.28 -6.46 2.54
C HIS A 169 8.96 -6.76 4.02
N MET A 170 8.28 -5.84 4.71
CA MET A 170 7.86 -6.02 6.10
C MET A 170 6.95 -7.24 6.30
N ILE A 171 6.01 -7.48 5.37
CA ILE A 171 5.16 -8.67 5.38
C ILE A 171 6.00 -9.93 5.17
N ALA A 172 6.93 -9.93 4.20
CA ALA A 172 7.79 -11.07 3.91
C ALA A 172 8.68 -11.43 5.10
N GLU A 173 9.38 -10.46 5.71
CA GLU A 173 10.21 -10.69 6.91
C GLU A 173 9.41 -11.29 8.07
N TYR A 174 8.17 -10.84 8.25
CA TYR A 174 7.30 -11.41 9.28
C TYR A 174 6.92 -12.87 8.94
N LEU A 175 6.56 -13.13 7.68
CA LEU A 175 6.16 -14.48 7.24
C LEU A 175 7.27 -15.50 7.33
N GLU A 176 8.53 -15.10 7.12
CA GLU A 176 9.70 -15.95 7.30
C GLU A 176 9.88 -16.40 8.75
N LYS A 177 9.47 -15.59 9.73
CA LYS A 177 9.49 -16.00 11.14
C LYS A 177 8.46 -17.07 11.45
N CYS A 178 7.34 -17.08 10.73
CA CYS A 178 6.24 -18.02 10.95
C CYS A 178 6.33 -19.29 10.09
N ASN A 179 7.17 -19.29 9.06
CA ASN A 179 7.24 -20.38 8.08
C ASN A 179 8.69 -20.78 7.82
N ALA A 180 8.97 -22.08 7.74
CA ALA A 180 10.23 -22.58 7.21
C ALA A 180 10.25 -22.36 5.68
N SER A 181 10.58 -21.15 5.26
CA SER A 181 10.68 -20.75 3.85
C SER A 181 12.01 -20.03 3.61
N PRO A 182 12.59 -20.13 2.40
CA PRO A 182 13.85 -19.46 2.08
C PRO A 182 13.68 -17.92 2.15
N ASN A 183 14.81 -17.19 2.23
CA ASN A 183 14.92 -15.72 2.37
C ASN A 183 14.23 -14.90 1.23
N ILE A 184 12.91 -14.96 1.14
CA ILE A 184 12.04 -14.19 0.24
C ILE A 184 12.21 -12.68 0.46
N SER A 185 12.41 -12.23 1.69
CA SER A 185 12.62 -10.84 2.10
C SER A 185 13.85 -10.22 1.42
N ASN A 186 14.92 -11.00 1.22
CA ASN A 186 16.15 -10.57 0.54
C ASN A 186 15.93 -10.25 -0.95
N HIS A 187 15.02 -10.97 -1.63
CA HIS A 187 14.66 -10.66 -3.02
C HIS A 187 13.87 -9.34 -3.14
N PHE A 188 13.03 -9.02 -2.14
CA PHE A 188 12.32 -7.74 -2.08
C PHE A 188 13.25 -6.58 -1.72
N LEU A 189 14.23 -6.78 -0.82
CA LEU A 189 15.27 -5.79 -0.53
C LEU A 189 16.10 -5.47 -1.77
N ALA A 190 16.54 -6.47 -2.53
CA ALA A 190 17.26 -6.25 -3.78
C ALA A 190 16.43 -5.40 -4.76
N SER A 191 15.13 -5.68 -4.89
CA SER A 191 14.22 -4.89 -5.73
C SER A 191 14.00 -3.47 -5.22
N LEU A 192 13.88 -3.29 -3.90
CA LEU A 192 13.74 -1.97 -3.25
C LEU A 192 15.01 -1.13 -3.43
N VAL A 193 16.19 -1.75 -3.26
CA VAL A 193 17.50 -1.12 -3.47
C VAL A 193 17.67 -0.74 -4.93
N ILE A 194 17.35 -1.62 -5.88
CA ILE A 194 17.38 -1.30 -7.32
C ILE A 194 16.43 -0.13 -7.63
N PHE A 195 15.24 -0.08 -7.02
CA PHE A 195 14.29 1.01 -7.21
C PHE A 195 14.77 2.33 -6.59
N ILE A 196 15.34 2.31 -5.39
CA ILE A 196 15.92 3.49 -4.73
C ILE A 196 17.15 3.99 -5.52
N LEU A 197 18.00 3.08 -5.99
CA LEU A 197 19.13 3.40 -6.85
C LEU A 197 18.66 3.95 -8.20
N SER A 198 17.58 3.43 -8.76
CA SER A 198 16.91 3.97 -9.95
C SER A 198 16.38 5.39 -9.71
N LEU A 199 15.71 5.66 -8.58
CA LEU A 199 15.23 7.00 -8.21
C LEU A 199 16.38 7.99 -7.96
N ARG A 200 17.48 7.54 -7.34
CA ARG A 200 18.71 8.33 -7.19
C ARG A 200 19.37 8.60 -8.53
N SER A 201 19.41 7.62 -9.42
CA SER A 201 19.92 7.76 -10.79
C SER A 201 19.06 8.71 -11.62
N PHE A 202 17.73 8.68 -11.42
CA PHE A 202 16.79 9.61 -12.04
C PHE A 202 16.95 11.03 -11.49
N SER A 203 17.15 11.19 -10.17
CA SER A 203 17.48 12.50 -9.56
C SER A 203 18.83 13.04 -10.04
N LEU A 204 19.86 12.19 -10.16
CA LEU A 204 21.16 12.56 -10.72
C LEU A 204 21.07 12.89 -12.21
N ALA A 205 20.23 12.19 -12.98
CA ALA A 205 19.98 12.46 -14.39
C ALA A 205 19.18 13.75 -14.61
N ILE A 206 18.21 14.07 -13.72
CA ILE A 206 17.49 15.34 -13.72
C ILE A 206 18.41 16.48 -13.30
N ILE A 207 19.20 16.33 -12.24
CA ILE A 207 20.21 17.33 -11.83
C ILE A 207 21.26 17.50 -12.92
N GLY A 208 21.72 16.43 -13.56
CA GLY A 208 22.66 16.45 -14.68
C GLY A 208 22.08 17.09 -15.94
N SER A 209 20.79 16.89 -16.22
CA SER A 209 20.06 17.53 -17.32
C SER A 209 19.77 19.00 -17.05
N ILE A 210 19.50 19.39 -15.80
CA ILE A 210 19.37 20.79 -15.36
C ILE A 210 20.73 21.50 -15.41
N LYS A 211 21.82 20.82 -15.04
CA LYS A 211 23.20 21.34 -15.18
C LYS A 211 23.59 21.48 -16.66
N LYS A 212 23.27 20.50 -17.52
CA LYS A 212 23.48 20.59 -18.98
C LYS A 212 22.64 21.70 -19.63
N ARG A 213 21.37 21.88 -19.25
CA ARG A 213 20.52 22.98 -19.74
C ARG A 213 20.98 24.37 -19.26
N LYS A 214 21.53 24.49 -18.03
CA LYS A 214 22.18 25.73 -17.58
C LYS A 214 23.53 25.99 -18.29
N LEU A 215 24.29 24.93 -18.62
CA LEU A 215 25.55 25.07 -19.38
C LEU A 215 25.33 25.41 -20.86
N THR A 216 24.28 24.90 -21.51
CA THR A 216 23.97 25.24 -22.91
C THR A 216 23.31 26.62 -23.04
N ARG A 217 22.53 27.08 -22.05
CA ARG A 217 22.03 28.46 -22.03
C ARG A 217 23.14 29.49 -21.74
N SER A 218 24.17 29.12 -20.97
CA SER A 218 25.36 29.95 -20.74
C SER A 218 26.32 29.98 -21.95
N LYS A 219 26.45 28.90 -22.72
CA LYS A 219 27.27 28.87 -23.94
C LYS A 219 26.63 29.60 -25.13
N ASN A 220 25.30 29.56 -25.29
CA ASN A 220 24.63 30.28 -26.38
C ASN A 220 24.51 31.81 -26.14
N VAL A 221 24.74 32.28 -24.91
CA VAL A 221 24.88 33.72 -24.62
C VAL A 221 26.33 34.19 -24.79
N LEU A 222 27.33 33.32 -24.62
CA LEU A 222 28.73 33.67 -24.89
C LEU A 222 29.13 33.58 -26.37
N ILE A 223 28.52 32.70 -27.17
CA ILE A 223 28.83 32.56 -28.61
C ILE A 223 28.19 33.69 -29.44
N ALA A 224 27.10 34.31 -28.97
CA ALA A 224 26.53 35.50 -29.60
C ALA A 224 27.29 36.82 -29.28
N ALA A 225 28.31 36.77 -28.40
CA ALA A 225 29.11 37.92 -27.98
C ALA A 225 30.59 37.84 -28.45
N MET A 226 30.95 36.85 -29.27
CA MET A 226 32.33 36.63 -29.74
C MET A 226 32.48 36.57 -31.27
N LEU A 227 31.49 37.06 -32.03
CA LEU A 227 31.70 37.38 -33.44
C LEU A 227 32.12 38.86 -33.56
N PRO A 228 33.28 39.15 -34.18
CA PRO A 228 33.86 40.50 -34.23
C PRO A 228 33.03 41.46 -35.10
N PRO A 229 33.06 42.77 -34.81
CA PRO A 229 32.58 43.78 -35.74
C PRO A 229 33.57 43.93 -36.92
N TYR A 230 33.07 44.42 -38.06
CA TYR A 230 33.77 44.73 -39.32
C TYR A 230 34.01 43.51 -40.23
N LEU A 231 33.48 43.39 -41.45
CA LEU A 231 33.05 44.35 -42.49
C LEU A 231 31.69 43.96 -43.11
#